data_AF-A0A8C9FG40-F1
#
_entry.id   AF-A0A8C9FG40-F1
#
_cell.length_a   1.000
_cell.length_b   1.000
_cell.length_c   1.000
_cell.angle_alpha   90.00
_cell.angle_beta   90.00
_cell.angle_gamma   90.00
#
_symmetry.space_group_name_H-M   'P 1'
#
loop_
_entity.id
_entity.type
_entity.pdbx_description
1 polymer ?
#
loop_
_entity_poly.entity_id
_entity_poly.type
_entity_poly.pdbx_seq_one_letter_code
_entity_poly.pdbx_strand_id
1 'polypeptide(L)'
;INITNSQCQMLPYNYTTLTSVLSIVKSIEMEKFLKFFSYLSRLSCYQHIMLFGCSLALPECISDGDDSRVLLPCRTFCEAAKEGCEPVLGMVNASWPEFLKCSQFHSQTENDTTARVCFSPHQEKGKQCIIHPLET
;
A
#
# COMPACT_ATOMS: atom_id res chain seq x y z
N ILE A 1 0.61 -2.00 18.70
CA ILE A 1 0.50 -0.60 19.18
C ILE A 1 -0.66 0.06 18.45
N ASN A 2 -1.46 0.87 19.13
CA ASN A 2 -2.60 1.56 18.51
C ASN A 2 -2.12 2.62 17.52
N ILE A 3 -2.79 2.75 16.39
CA ILE A 3 -2.50 3.77 15.40
C ILE A 3 -3.07 5.10 15.86
N THR A 4 -2.20 6.08 16.11
CA THR A 4 -2.60 7.42 16.60
C THR A 4 -2.40 8.52 15.55
N ASN A 5 -1.78 8.22 14.41
CA ASN A 5 -1.52 9.21 13.37
C ASN A 5 -2.81 9.56 12.62
N SER A 6 -3.24 10.82 12.71
CA SER A 6 -4.48 11.32 12.10
C SER A 6 -4.51 11.17 10.57
N GLN A 7 -3.36 11.16 9.90
CA GLN A 7 -3.28 11.02 8.45
C GLN A 7 -3.59 9.59 7.97
N CYS A 8 -3.57 8.61 8.87
CA CYS A 8 -3.73 7.19 8.55
C CYS A 8 -4.99 6.55 9.16
N GLN A 9 -6.00 7.36 9.53
CA GLN A 9 -7.28 6.88 10.05
C GLN A 9 -8.11 6.08 9.03
N MET A 10 -7.74 6.11 7.75
CA MET A 10 -8.37 5.33 6.67
C MET A 10 -7.91 3.87 6.59
N LEU A 11 -6.92 3.47 7.40
CA LEU A 11 -6.52 2.07 7.50
C LEU A 11 -7.70 1.25 8.06
N PRO A 12 -7.99 0.06 7.52
CA PRO A 12 -9.10 -0.79 8.00
C PRO A 12 -8.76 -1.55 9.29
N TYR A 13 -7.61 -1.26 9.91
CA TYR A 13 -7.11 -1.90 11.12
C TYR A 13 -6.56 -0.83 12.09
N ASN A 14 -6.57 -1.16 13.38
CA ASN A 14 -6.20 -0.23 14.45
C ASN A 14 -4.82 -0.52 15.07
N TYR A 15 -4.20 -1.64 14.71
CA TYR A 15 -2.96 -2.10 15.35
C TYR A 15 -1.83 -2.28 14.34
N THR A 16 -0.67 -1.72 14.69
CA THR A 16 0.61 -1.89 13.98
C THR A 16 1.66 -2.48 14.92
N THR A 17 2.77 -2.99 14.38
CA THR A 17 3.98 -3.29 15.17
C THR A 17 4.81 -2.02 15.42
N LEU A 18 5.69 -2.04 16.42
CA LEU A 18 6.64 -0.95 16.70
C LEU A 18 7.74 -0.86 15.63
N THR A 19 7.97 -1.96 14.91
CA THR A 19 8.97 -2.07 13.86
C THR A 19 8.36 -1.68 12.52
N SER A 20 8.56 -0.44 12.09
CA SER A 20 8.35 -0.11 10.68
C SER A 20 9.25 -1.02 9.83
N VAL A 21 8.65 -1.86 8.99
CA VAL A 21 9.33 -3.03 8.40
C VAL A 21 10.22 -2.67 7.22
N LEU A 22 9.97 -1.54 6.58
CA LEU A 22 11.01 -0.98 5.73
C LEU A 22 12.06 -0.35 6.64
N SER A 23 13.25 -0.95 6.71
CA SER A 23 14.47 -0.31 7.24
C SER A 23 14.64 1.12 6.70
N ILE A 24 14.04 1.40 5.54
CA ILE A 24 14.00 2.70 4.86
C ILE A 24 12.96 3.67 5.45
N VAL A 25 11.76 3.23 5.86
CA VAL A 25 10.82 4.09 6.63
C VAL A 25 11.33 4.32 8.06
N LYS A 26 12.22 3.45 8.55
CA LYS A 26 12.99 3.72 9.76
C LYS A 26 14.12 4.74 9.52
N SER A 27 14.71 4.78 8.33
CA SER A 27 15.79 5.74 7.98
C SER A 27 15.28 7.11 7.49
N ILE A 28 14.13 7.14 6.85
CA ILE A 28 13.40 8.36 6.49
C ILE A 28 12.50 8.67 7.68
N GLU A 29 12.55 9.87 8.25
CA GLU A 29 11.60 10.27 9.29
C GLU A 29 10.16 9.99 8.79
N MET A 30 9.39 9.20 9.53
CA MET A 30 8.03 8.78 9.17
C MET A 30 7.15 9.96 8.72
N GLU A 31 7.34 11.13 9.34
CA GLU A 31 6.67 12.37 8.95
C GLU A 31 6.98 12.78 7.51
N LYS A 32 8.24 12.74 7.07
CA LYS A 32 8.66 13.05 5.69
C LYS A 32 8.05 12.07 4.70
N PHE A 33 8.00 10.79 5.07
CA PHE A 33 7.38 9.75 4.26
C PHE A 33 5.87 10.00 4.09
N LEU A 34 5.14 10.24 5.19
CA LEU A 34 3.70 10.53 5.11
C LEU A 34 3.41 11.86 4.41
N LYS A 35 4.28 12.86 4.57
CA LYS A 35 4.20 14.14 3.87
C LYS A 35 4.33 13.96 2.35
N PHE A 36 5.24 13.10 1.89
CA PHE A 36 5.35 12.74 0.47
C PHE A 36 4.03 12.17 -0.08
N PHE A 37 3.43 11.20 0.61
CA PHE A 37 2.14 10.64 0.19
C PHE A 37 0.98 11.64 0.30
N SER A 38 1.02 12.55 1.28
CA SER A 38 0.04 13.64 1.37
C SER A 38 0.12 14.58 0.17
N TYR A 39 1.32 14.89 -0.32
CA TYR A 39 1.48 15.68 -1.55
C TYR A 39 0.91 14.96 -2.76
N LEU A 40 1.24 13.68 -2.97
CA LEU A 40 0.67 12.89 -4.06
C LEU A 40 -0.86 12.80 -3.96
N SER A 41 -1.40 12.66 -2.75
CA SER A 41 -2.84 12.63 -2.51
C SER A 41 -3.52 13.95 -2.90
N ARG A 42 -2.88 15.10 -2.67
CA ARG A 42 -3.40 16.42 -3.09
C ARG A 42 -3.40 16.59 -4.60
N LEU A 43 -2.43 15.99 -5.28
CA LEU A 43 -2.36 15.96 -6.75
C LEU A 43 -3.39 15.00 -7.36
N SER A 44 -4.10 14.22 -6.53
CA SER A 44 -5.19 13.32 -6.94
C SER A 44 -4.80 12.33 -8.04
N CYS A 45 -3.52 11.94 -8.08
CA CYS A 45 -2.99 11.02 -9.09
C CYS A 45 -3.51 9.59 -8.94
N TYR A 46 -3.88 9.19 -7.72
CA TYR A 46 -4.49 7.91 -7.44
C TYR A 46 -5.31 7.99 -6.15
N GLN A 47 -6.55 7.50 -6.18
CA GLN A 47 -7.52 7.64 -5.07
C GLN A 47 -7.08 6.97 -3.76
N HIS A 48 -6.25 5.92 -3.83
CA HIS A 48 -5.77 5.17 -2.66
C HIS A 48 -4.29 5.42 -2.35
N ILE A 49 -3.69 6.49 -2.87
CA ILE A 49 -2.25 6.75 -2.68
C ILE A 49 -1.87 6.99 -1.23
N MET A 50 -2.74 7.67 -0.46
CA MET A 50 -2.51 7.89 0.97
C MET A 50 -2.65 6.59 1.75
N LEU A 51 -3.63 5.77 1.39
CA LEU A 51 -3.82 4.44 1.98
C LEU A 51 -2.59 3.55 1.73
N PHE A 52 -2.04 3.58 0.52
CA PHE A 52 -0.81 2.87 0.17
C PHE A 52 0.36 3.31 1.06
N GLY A 53 0.61 4.62 1.17
CA GLY A 53 1.63 5.16 2.08
C GLY A 53 1.42 4.74 3.53
N CYS A 54 0.20 4.90 4.06
CA CYS A 54 -0.12 4.50 5.42
C CYS A 54 0.09 3.00 5.68
N SER A 55 -0.27 2.12 4.74
CA SER A 55 -0.04 0.68 4.87
C SER A 55 1.43 0.26 4.85
N LEU A 56 2.32 1.10 4.31
CA LEU A 56 3.78 0.91 4.41
C LEU A 56 4.35 1.48 5.72
N ALA A 57 3.84 2.64 6.15
CA ALA A 57 4.31 3.30 7.35
C ALA A 57 3.86 2.59 8.63
N LEU A 58 2.64 2.06 8.61
CA LEU A 58 1.92 1.44 9.73
C LEU A 58 1.29 0.13 9.24
N PRO A 59 2.07 -0.92 8.93
CA PRO A 59 1.54 -2.16 8.39
C PRO A 59 0.67 -2.92 9.41
N GLU A 60 -0.35 -3.63 8.91
CA GLU A 60 -1.18 -4.52 9.75
C GLU A 60 -0.31 -5.65 10.31
N CYS A 61 -0.46 -5.93 11.60
CA CYS A 61 0.12 -7.10 12.24
C CYS A 61 -0.92 -8.21 12.30
N ILE A 62 -0.59 -9.39 11.80
CA ILE A 62 -1.45 -10.58 11.89
C ILE A 62 -0.72 -11.70 12.61
N SER A 63 -1.47 -12.44 13.44
CA SER A 63 -1.00 -13.64 14.12
C SER A 63 -0.95 -14.79 13.11
N ASP A 64 0.15 -15.52 13.10
CA ASP A 64 0.38 -16.69 12.27
C ASP A 64 0.91 -17.82 13.16
N GLY A 65 -0.02 -18.49 13.85
CA GLY A 65 0.32 -19.43 14.93
C GLY A 65 0.98 -18.71 16.11
N ASP A 66 2.15 -19.21 16.51
CA ASP A 66 2.99 -18.62 17.56
C ASP A 66 3.81 -17.41 17.08
N ASP A 67 3.86 -17.18 15.76
CA ASP A 67 4.56 -16.07 15.15
C ASP A 67 3.61 -14.91 14.83
N SER A 68 4.18 -13.71 14.66
CA SER A 68 3.46 -12.55 14.14
C SER A 68 4.13 -12.06 12.86
N ARG A 69 3.34 -11.78 11.83
CA ARG A 69 3.85 -11.24 10.57
C ARG A 69 3.15 -9.94 10.20
N VAL A 70 3.84 -9.13 9.42
CA VAL A 70 3.29 -7.89 8.89
C VAL A 70 2.71 -8.09 7.49
N LEU A 71 1.62 -7.37 7.19
CA LEU A 71 1.08 -7.29 5.84
C LEU A 71 1.57 -6.03 5.15
N LEU A 72 2.42 -6.23 4.15
CA LEU A 72 2.79 -5.18 3.21
C LEU A 72 1.77 -5.09 2.07
N PRO A 73 1.71 -3.97 1.34
CA PRO A 73 0.92 -3.85 0.12
C PRO A 73 1.19 -4.98 -0.87
N CYS A 74 0.15 -5.42 -1.55
CA CYS A 74 0.28 -6.31 -2.69
C CYS A 74 0.97 -5.59 -3.85
N ARG A 75 1.65 -6.37 -4.70
CA ARG A 75 2.30 -5.87 -5.92
C ARG A 75 1.34 -5.09 -6.81
N THR A 76 0.13 -5.62 -7.02
CA THR A 76 -0.91 -4.96 -7.83
C THR A 76 -1.36 -3.62 -7.26
N PHE A 77 -1.38 -3.47 -5.93
CA PHE A 77 -1.69 -2.20 -5.28
C PHE A 77 -0.57 -1.17 -5.49
N CYS A 78 0.69 -1.60 -5.41
CA CYS A 78 1.83 -0.76 -5.75
C CYS A 78 1.83 -0.34 -7.22
N GLU A 79 1.56 -1.27 -8.13
CA GLU A 79 1.55 -1.01 -9.58
C GLU A 79 0.49 0.03 -9.93
N ALA A 80 -0.73 -0.09 -9.39
CA ALA A 80 -1.78 0.91 -9.56
C ALA A 80 -1.38 2.29 -9.00
N ALA A 81 -0.72 2.33 -7.84
CA ALA A 81 -0.22 3.57 -7.26
C ALA A 81 0.88 4.21 -8.11
N LYS A 82 1.80 3.40 -8.64
CA LYS A 82 2.88 3.82 -9.51
C LYS A 82 2.34 4.35 -10.84
N GLU A 83 1.43 3.62 -11.48
CA GLU A 83 0.82 3.98 -12.77
C GLU A 83 0.13 5.35 -12.69
N GLY A 84 -0.62 5.61 -11.61
CA GLY A 84 -1.28 6.90 -11.42
C GLY A 84 -0.32 8.05 -11.12
N CYS A 85 0.67 7.82 -10.25
CA CYS A 85 1.46 8.91 -9.64
C CYS A 85 2.87 9.11 -10.21
N GLU A 86 3.46 8.13 -10.90
CA GLU A 86 4.77 8.29 -11.56
C GLU A 86 4.75 9.37 -12.66
N PRO A 87 3.72 9.49 -13.52
CA PRO A 87 3.66 10.56 -14.51
C PRO A 87 3.65 11.97 -13.87
N VAL A 88 2.99 12.10 -12.72
CA VAL A 88 2.92 13.36 -11.96
C VAL A 88 4.27 13.72 -11.35
N LEU A 89 5.00 12.74 -10.83
CA LEU A 89 6.39 12.94 -10.40
C LEU A 89 7.30 13.34 -11.56
N GLY A 90 7.08 12.75 -12.73
CA GLY A 90 7.82 13.06 -13.96
C GLY A 90 7.72 14.54 -14.37
N MET A 91 6.60 15.22 -14.09
CA MET A 91 6.43 16.65 -14.39
C MET A 91 7.42 17.55 -13.64
N VAL A 92 7.97 17.09 -12.53
CA VAL A 92 8.97 17.80 -11.72
C VAL A 92 10.35 17.14 -11.78
N ASN A 93 10.62 16.33 -12.82
CA ASN A 93 11.84 15.55 -12.98
C ASN A 93 12.14 14.61 -11.79
N ALA A 94 11.10 14.17 -11.08
CA ALA A 94 11.21 13.14 -10.06
C ALA A 94 10.79 11.78 -10.64
N SER A 95 11.32 10.71 -10.05
CA SER A 95 10.98 9.34 -10.42
C SER A 95 10.28 8.62 -9.28
N TRP A 96 9.56 7.55 -9.60
CA TRP A 96 9.04 6.67 -8.57
C TRP A 96 10.20 6.11 -7.73
N PRO A 97 10.19 6.27 -6.39
CA PRO A 97 11.34 5.90 -5.57
C PRO A 97 11.69 4.40 -5.66
N GLU A 98 12.99 4.07 -5.68
CA GLU A 98 13.45 2.67 -5.78
C GLU A 98 12.98 1.83 -4.59
N PHE A 99 12.86 2.43 -3.40
CA PHE A 99 12.31 1.76 -2.22
C PHE A 99 10.80 1.49 -2.30
N LEU A 100 10.11 1.99 -3.33
CA LEU A 100 8.72 1.68 -3.66
C LEU A 100 8.61 0.81 -4.91
N LYS A 101 9.71 0.21 -5.38
CA LYS A 101 9.69 -0.64 -6.56
C LYS A 101 8.79 -1.85 -6.35
N CYS A 102 7.78 -1.99 -7.21
CA CYS A 102 6.71 -2.96 -6.98
C CYS A 102 7.15 -4.42 -6.98
N SER A 103 8.30 -4.74 -7.60
CA SER A 103 8.87 -6.10 -7.59
C SER A 103 9.21 -6.63 -6.20
N GLN A 104 9.40 -5.74 -5.20
CA GLN A 104 9.68 -6.15 -3.82
C GLN A 104 8.43 -6.65 -3.07
N PHE A 105 7.22 -6.38 -3.60
CA PHE A 105 5.97 -6.78 -2.98
C PHE A 105 5.48 -8.14 -3.50
N HIS A 106 4.70 -8.84 -2.66
CA HIS A 106 4.10 -10.13 -2.98
C HIS A 106 2.99 -9.98 -4.03
N SER A 107 2.93 -10.93 -4.97
CA SER A 107 1.81 -11.07 -5.89
C SER A 107 0.70 -11.88 -5.19
N GLN A 108 -0.56 -11.42 -5.28
CA GLN A 108 -1.68 -12.32 -4.97
C GLN A 108 -1.76 -13.34 -6.09
N THR A 109 -1.66 -14.64 -5.77
CA THR A 109 -1.96 -15.71 -6.74
C THR A 109 -3.37 -16.23 -6.48
N GLU A 110 -4.09 -16.58 -7.55
CA GLU A 110 -5.52 -16.96 -7.51
C GLU A 110 -5.82 -18.23 -6.68
N ASN A 111 -4.78 -18.92 -6.19
CA ASN A 111 -4.88 -20.16 -5.42
C ASN A 111 -4.82 -19.95 -3.89
N ASP A 112 -4.61 -18.72 -3.40
CA ASP A 112 -4.51 -18.40 -1.97
C ASP A 112 -5.90 -18.13 -1.36
N THR A 113 -6.76 -19.13 -1.34
CA THR A 113 -8.14 -18.99 -0.84
C THR A 113 -8.27 -18.99 0.69
N THR A 114 -7.17 -19.05 1.45
CA THR A 114 -7.27 -19.25 2.92
C THR A 114 -6.38 -18.32 3.76
N ALA A 115 -5.36 -17.66 3.21
CA ALA A 115 -4.47 -16.79 3.99
C ALA A 115 -4.35 -15.39 3.35
N ARG A 116 -4.59 -14.33 4.14
CA ARG A 116 -4.29 -12.94 3.72
C ARG A 116 -2.77 -12.78 3.63
N VAL A 117 -2.18 -12.78 2.43
CA VAL A 117 -0.72 -12.71 2.23
C VAL A 117 -0.22 -11.26 2.16
N CYS A 118 -1.01 -10.35 1.59
CA CYS A 118 -0.67 -8.94 1.45
C CYS A 118 -1.91 -8.04 1.54
N PHE A 119 -1.69 -6.74 1.72
CA PHE A 119 -2.73 -5.74 1.85
C PHE A 119 -3.16 -5.15 0.49
N SER A 120 -4.46 -5.03 0.26
CA SER A 120 -5.04 -4.39 -0.93
C SER A 120 -6.31 -3.62 -0.56
N PRO A 121 -6.60 -2.47 -1.18
CA PRO A 121 -7.81 -1.68 -0.91
C PRO A 121 -9.13 -2.43 -1.14
N HIS A 122 -9.13 -3.56 -1.86
CA HIS A 122 -10.34 -4.26 -2.31
C HIS A 122 -10.76 -5.51 -1.52
N GLN A 123 -10.25 -5.77 -0.31
CA GLN A 123 -10.62 -6.98 0.46
C GLN A 123 -12.08 -7.03 0.99
N GLU A 124 -13.00 -6.17 0.54
CA GLU A 124 -14.46 -6.31 0.80
C GLU A 124 -15.36 -6.53 -0.45
N LYS A 125 -14.85 -6.63 -1.68
CA LYS A 125 -15.69 -6.98 -2.85
C LYS A 125 -15.04 -7.98 -3.78
N GLY A 126 -15.18 -9.26 -3.42
CA GLY A 126 -15.37 -10.27 -4.45
C GLY A 126 -16.61 -9.90 -5.28
N LYS A 127 -16.44 -9.89 -6.61
CA LYS A 127 -17.31 -9.34 -7.68
C LYS A 127 -17.02 -7.85 -7.92
N GLN A 128 -16.24 -7.46 -8.92
CA GLN A 128 -16.50 -7.74 -10.33
C GLN A 128 -15.20 -7.56 -11.15
N CYS A 129 -14.58 -8.64 -11.60
CA CYS A 129 -13.84 -8.61 -12.87
C CYS A 129 -14.81 -9.09 -13.94
N ILE A 130 -15.48 -8.18 -14.65
CA ILE A 130 -15.88 -8.35 -16.06
C ILE A 130 -16.10 -6.93 -16.61
N ILE A 131 -15.16 -6.43 -17.42
CA ILE A 131 -15.51 -5.63 -18.60
C ILE A 131 -14.73 -6.22 -19.77
N HIS A 132 -15.38 -7.10 -20.51
CA HIS A 132 -15.13 -7.24 -21.94
C HIS A 132 -16.49 -7.17 -22.64
N PRO A 133 -16.84 -6.04 -23.26
CA PRO A 133 -17.67 -6.04 -24.45
C PRO A 133 -16.72 -5.98 -25.64
N LEU A 134 -16.63 -7.06 -26.42
CA LEU A 134 -16.67 -6.96 -27.87
C LEU A 134 -16.96 -8.34 -28.51
N GLU A 135 -18.07 -8.34 -29.26
CA GLU A 135 -18.39 -9.10 -30.49
C GLU A 135 -18.77 -10.59 -30.40
N THR A 136 -20.06 -10.87 -30.61
CA THR A 136 -20.52 -11.59 -31.82
C THR A 136 -21.91 -11.06 -32.21
#